data_AF-A0A1S1QPL4-F1
#
_entry.id   AF-A0A1S1QPL4-F1
#
_cell.length_a   1.000
_cell.length_b   1.000
_cell.length_c   1.000
_cell.angle_alpha   90.00
_cell.angle_beta   90.00
_cell.angle_gamma   90.00
#
_symmetry.space_group_name_H-M   'P 1'
#
loop_
_entity.id
_entity.type
_entity.pdbx_description
1 polymer ?
#
loop_
_entity_poly.entity_id
_entity_poly.type
_entity_poly.pdbx_seq_one_letter_code
_entity_poly.pdbx_strand_id
1 'polypeptide(L)'
;MRPASPGFKVCPDCGETKAVSSFAAGKTRSDGLHTYCRPCNNARGYASDQRLHGSTRGRALRSRYRMSEQDLAAMVARQGGLCAICRERPAVHVDHDHRAGWVRGVLCFTCNVGLGNFGDDEARLRLAVRYLRRHRHQSSPSLAAQGFQVCVSCAKRRPFADFAVRRSERLEDGSDGRQPCCATCDEADGGGRDIANRHGLTVSQVGALLASQGGVCAVCRIRPAEHVDHDHASGRIRGILCFTCNTGMGNFGDDPNRLLLAANYLKGDACRIQLVV
;
A
#
# COMPACT_ATOMS: atom_id res chain seq x y z
N MET A 1 -31.10 -34.36 29.35
CA MET A 1 -29.88 -33.61 28.95
C MET A 1 -28.77 -33.96 29.93
N ARG A 2 -27.65 -34.52 29.47
CA ARG A 2 -26.52 -34.86 30.35
C ARG A 2 -25.82 -33.56 30.78
N PRO A 3 -25.54 -33.34 32.08
CA PRO A 3 -24.87 -32.13 32.54
C PRO A 3 -23.43 -32.11 31.99
N ALA A 4 -23.03 -30.98 31.41
CA ALA A 4 -21.69 -30.81 30.88
C ALA A 4 -20.68 -30.76 32.04
N SER A 5 -19.60 -31.54 31.94
CA SER A 5 -18.51 -31.55 32.93
C SER A 5 -17.81 -30.18 33.00
N PRO A 6 -17.24 -29.78 34.14
CA PRO A 6 -16.51 -28.51 34.26
C PRO A 6 -15.44 -28.38 33.16
N GLY A 7 -15.53 -27.34 32.33
CA GLY A 7 -14.58 -27.10 31.23
C GLY A 7 -14.99 -27.68 29.86
N PHE A 8 -16.12 -28.37 29.76
CA PHE A 8 -16.65 -28.90 28.49
C PHE A 8 -18.07 -28.39 28.22
N LYS A 9 -18.43 -28.29 26.93
CA LYS A 9 -19.75 -27.87 26.46
C LYS A 9 -20.13 -28.66 25.21
N VAL A 10 -21.40 -29.05 25.11
CA VAL A 10 -21.93 -29.78 23.96
C VAL A 10 -22.36 -28.78 22.88
N CYS A 11 -21.90 -28.97 21.64
CA CYS A 11 -22.39 -28.22 20.49
C CYS A 11 -23.67 -28.89 19.97
N PRO A 12 -24.83 -28.22 19.96
CA PRO A 12 -26.08 -28.85 19.51
C PRO A 12 -26.17 -29.08 18.00
N ASP A 13 -25.23 -28.53 17.22
CA ASP A 13 -25.22 -28.65 15.76
C ASP A 13 -24.45 -29.91 15.30
N CYS A 14 -23.24 -30.11 15.83
CA CYS A 14 -22.44 -31.30 15.53
C CYS A 14 -22.57 -32.43 16.56
N GLY A 15 -23.30 -32.21 17.67
CA GLY A 15 -23.52 -33.18 18.74
C GLY A 15 -22.32 -33.47 19.65
N GLU A 16 -21.11 -33.01 19.28
CA GLU A 16 -19.87 -33.29 20.02
C GLU A 16 -19.74 -32.49 21.32
N THR A 17 -19.21 -33.13 22.36
CA THR A 17 -18.72 -32.49 23.59
C THR A 17 -17.32 -31.93 23.36
N LYS A 18 -17.14 -30.62 23.43
CA LYS A 18 -15.85 -29.94 23.20
C LYS A 18 -15.43 -29.13 24.40
N ALA A 19 -14.13 -28.85 24.51
CA ALA A 19 -13.62 -27.91 25.50
C ALA A 19 -14.26 -26.53 25.31
N VAL A 20 -14.49 -25.80 26.41
CA VAL A 20 -15.06 -24.44 26.38
C VAL A 20 -14.26 -23.47 25.50
N SER A 21 -12.95 -23.68 25.33
CA SER A 21 -12.08 -22.92 24.42
C SER A 21 -12.46 -23.05 22.93
N SER A 22 -13.17 -24.11 22.57
CA SER A 22 -13.70 -24.34 21.21
C SER A 22 -14.93 -23.48 20.90
N PHE A 23 -15.41 -22.69 21.86
CA PHE A 23 -16.54 -21.79 21.73
C PHE A 23 -16.03 -20.33 21.77
N ALA A 24 -16.75 -19.42 21.12
CA ALA A 24 -16.46 -17.99 21.20
C ALA A 24 -17.09 -17.39 22.47
N ALA A 25 -16.50 -16.31 23.00
CA ALA A 25 -17.06 -15.58 24.13
C ALA A 25 -18.36 -14.86 23.71
N GLY A 26 -19.42 -14.98 24.51
CA GLY A 26 -20.73 -14.40 24.27
C GLY A 26 -21.19 -13.56 25.47
N LYS A 27 -21.34 -12.25 25.28
CA LYS A 27 -21.63 -11.29 26.36
C LYS A 27 -23.03 -11.40 26.96
N THR A 28 -23.96 -12.05 26.27
CA THR A 28 -25.39 -12.06 26.61
C THR A 28 -25.88 -13.40 27.17
N ARG A 29 -25.01 -14.40 27.33
CA ARG A 29 -25.38 -15.75 27.79
C ARG A 29 -24.90 -15.99 29.22
N SER A 30 -25.68 -16.75 29.97
CA SER A 30 -25.42 -17.06 31.39
C SER A 30 -24.09 -17.77 31.63
N ASP A 31 -23.59 -18.53 30.65
CA ASP A 31 -22.30 -19.23 30.70
C ASP A 31 -21.17 -18.46 29.98
N GLY A 32 -21.43 -17.25 29.48
CA GLY A 32 -20.45 -16.41 28.80
C GLY A 32 -19.94 -16.95 27.46
N LEU A 33 -20.55 -18.01 26.91
CA LEU A 33 -20.07 -18.71 25.71
C LEU A 33 -21.17 -18.83 24.66
N HIS A 34 -20.81 -18.70 23.37
CA HIS A 34 -21.72 -18.98 22.27
C HIS A 34 -22.33 -20.39 22.34
N THR A 35 -23.52 -20.56 21.77
CA THR A 35 -24.25 -21.85 21.77
C THR A 35 -23.53 -22.92 20.97
N TYR A 36 -22.96 -22.55 19.82
CA TYR A 36 -22.32 -23.45 18.88
C TYR A 36 -20.80 -23.35 19.00
N CYS A 37 -20.10 -24.46 18.72
CA CYS A 37 -18.64 -24.42 18.59
C CYS A 37 -18.23 -23.51 17.42
N ARG A 38 -17.01 -22.97 17.45
CA ARG A 38 -16.50 -22.02 16.46
C ARG A 38 -16.71 -22.51 15.00
N PRO A 39 -16.39 -23.77 14.62
CA PRO A 39 -16.67 -24.27 13.27
C PRO A 39 -18.14 -24.19 12.87
N CYS A 40 -19.06 -24.71 13.70
CA CYS A 40 -20.50 -24.68 13.43
C CYS A 40 -21.04 -23.24 13.38
N ASN A 41 -20.57 -22.38 14.28
CA ASN A 41 -20.95 -20.96 14.29
C ASN A 41 -20.50 -20.25 13.01
N ASN A 42 -19.27 -20.52 12.54
CA ASN A 42 -18.75 -19.97 11.29
C ASN A 42 -19.53 -20.50 10.07
N ALA A 43 -19.79 -21.82 10.01
CA ALA A 43 -20.57 -22.44 8.94
C ALA A 43 -21.98 -21.83 8.84
N ARG A 44 -22.64 -21.63 9.99
CA ARG A 44 -23.92 -20.93 10.07
C ARG A 44 -23.83 -19.47 9.62
N GLY A 45 -22.76 -18.78 10.00
CA GLY A 45 -22.45 -17.42 9.52
C GLY A 45 -22.38 -17.37 7.99
N TYR A 46 -21.58 -18.26 7.37
CA TYR A 46 -21.46 -18.35 5.91
C TYR A 46 -22.80 -18.71 5.24
N ALA A 47 -23.56 -19.66 5.78
CA ALA A 47 -24.87 -20.02 5.24
C ALA A 47 -25.88 -18.86 5.34
N SER A 48 -25.86 -18.11 6.44
CA SER A 48 -26.70 -16.92 6.61
C SER A 48 -26.31 -15.82 5.62
N ASP A 49 -25.01 -15.59 5.43
CA ASP A 49 -24.49 -14.64 4.43
C ASP A 49 -24.92 -15.04 3.02
N GLN A 50 -24.78 -16.31 2.66
CA GLN A 50 -25.20 -16.84 1.37
C GLN A 50 -26.69 -16.60 1.13
N ARG A 51 -27.53 -16.89 2.12
CA ARG A 51 -28.99 -16.77 2.03
C ARG A 51 -29.48 -15.32 1.96
N LEU A 52 -28.90 -14.42 2.77
CA LEU A 52 -29.39 -13.04 2.92
C LEU A 52 -28.68 -12.04 1.99
N HIS A 53 -27.43 -12.33 1.63
CA HIS A 53 -26.55 -11.37 0.96
C HIS A 53 -25.86 -11.95 -0.28
N GLY A 54 -26.11 -13.22 -0.61
CA GLY A 54 -25.49 -13.94 -1.74
C GLY A 54 -24.04 -14.36 -1.47
N SER A 55 -23.31 -13.62 -0.64
CA SER A 55 -21.94 -13.95 -0.22
C SER A 55 -21.52 -13.15 1.02
N THR A 56 -20.44 -13.57 1.68
CA THR A 56 -19.79 -12.77 2.73
C THR A 56 -19.31 -11.42 2.22
N ARG A 57 -18.89 -11.34 0.95
CA ARG A 57 -18.50 -10.08 0.31
C ARG A 57 -19.72 -9.16 0.14
N GLY A 58 -20.86 -9.69 -0.29
CA GLY A 58 -22.12 -8.96 -0.39
C GLY A 58 -22.58 -8.36 0.93
N ARG A 59 -22.45 -9.10 2.04
CA ARG A 59 -22.70 -8.56 3.39
C ARG A 59 -21.80 -7.36 3.71
N ALA A 60 -20.50 -7.50 3.44
CA ALA A 60 -19.53 -6.45 3.73
C ALA A 60 -19.80 -5.18 2.91
N LEU A 61 -20.16 -5.32 1.63
CA LEU A 61 -20.53 -4.21 0.76
C LEU A 61 -21.76 -3.46 1.27
N ARG A 62 -22.81 -4.19 1.65
CA ARG A 62 -24.04 -3.58 2.20
C ARG A 62 -23.80 -2.88 3.53
N SER A 63 -23.06 -3.52 4.45
CA SER A 63 -22.84 -2.97 5.79
C SER A 63 -21.88 -1.79 5.83
N ARG A 64 -20.82 -1.80 5.02
CA ARG A 64 -19.78 -0.75 5.03
C ARG A 64 -20.04 0.37 4.04
N TYR A 65 -20.55 0.04 2.86
CA TYR A 65 -20.66 0.96 1.73
C TYR A 65 -22.11 1.20 1.28
N ARG A 66 -23.08 0.50 1.90
CA ARG A 66 -24.49 0.55 1.51
C ARG A 66 -24.69 0.26 0.01
N MET A 67 -23.88 -0.64 -0.54
CA MET A 67 -23.89 -1.03 -1.95
C MET A 67 -24.15 -2.53 -2.11
N SER A 68 -24.80 -2.89 -3.21
CA SER A 68 -24.91 -4.27 -3.68
C SER A 68 -23.69 -4.67 -4.53
N GLU A 69 -23.56 -5.97 -4.82
CA GLU A 69 -22.55 -6.46 -5.77
C GLU A 69 -22.80 -5.94 -7.20
N GLN A 70 -24.07 -5.71 -7.57
CA GLN A 70 -24.43 -5.12 -8.86
C GLN A 70 -23.98 -3.65 -8.96
N ASP A 71 -24.15 -2.86 -7.90
CA ASP A 71 -23.68 -1.47 -7.86
C ASP A 71 -22.16 -1.40 -8.01
N LEU A 72 -21.44 -2.31 -7.34
CA LEU A 72 -19.99 -2.41 -7.47
C LEU A 72 -19.59 -2.81 -8.89
N ALA A 73 -20.23 -3.81 -9.48
CA ALA A 73 -19.94 -4.25 -10.85
C ALA A 73 -20.19 -3.12 -11.86
N ALA A 74 -21.30 -2.38 -11.73
CA ALA A 74 -21.60 -1.22 -12.55
C ALA A 74 -20.55 -0.10 -12.39
N MET A 75 -20.07 0.13 -11.16
CA MET A 75 -19.01 1.10 -10.89
C MET A 75 -17.68 0.70 -11.55
N VAL A 76 -17.27 -0.56 -11.43
CA VAL A 76 -16.07 -1.09 -12.07
C VAL A 76 -16.19 -1.02 -13.59
N ALA A 77 -17.34 -1.39 -14.15
CA ALA A 77 -17.60 -1.32 -15.59
C ALA A 77 -17.50 0.12 -16.11
N ARG A 78 -18.06 1.11 -15.39
CA ARG A 78 -17.95 2.53 -15.74
C ARG A 78 -16.52 3.05 -15.72
N GLN A 79 -15.64 2.44 -14.93
CA GLN A 79 -14.22 2.74 -14.92
C GLN A 79 -13.43 2.00 -16.02
N GLY A 80 -14.09 1.18 -16.84
CA GLY A 80 -13.46 0.31 -17.83
C GLY A 80 -12.72 -0.88 -17.21
N GLY A 81 -13.09 -1.29 -15.99
CA GLY A 81 -12.37 -2.32 -15.23
C GLY A 81 -11.10 -1.84 -14.52
N LEU A 82 -10.73 -0.56 -14.68
CA LEU A 82 -9.44 -0.02 -14.26
C LEU A 82 -9.55 0.94 -13.08
N CYS A 83 -8.45 1.08 -12.34
CA CYS A 83 -8.29 1.97 -11.19
C CYS A 83 -8.74 3.40 -11.53
N ALA A 84 -9.60 4.00 -10.69
CA ALA A 84 -10.11 5.36 -10.92
C ALA A 84 -9.02 6.44 -10.98
N ILE A 85 -7.87 6.21 -10.31
CA ILE A 85 -6.73 7.15 -10.27
C ILE A 85 -5.76 6.90 -11.41
N CYS A 86 -5.12 5.71 -11.44
CA CYS A 86 -4.01 5.48 -12.37
C CYS A 86 -4.46 4.95 -13.73
N ARG A 87 -5.68 4.42 -13.87
CA ARG A 87 -6.23 3.88 -15.13
C ARG A 87 -5.36 2.81 -15.83
N GLU A 88 -4.44 2.18 -15.08
CA GLU A 88 -3.50 1.18 -15.63
C GLU A 88 -3.69 -0.21 -15.03
N ARG A 89 -4.22 -0.31 -13.81
CA ARG A 89 -4.34 -1.56 -13.04
C ARG A 89 -5.79 -1.90 -12.73
N PRO A 90 -6.13 -3.19 -12.52
CA PRO A 90 -7.48 -3.61 -12.17
C PRO A 90 -8.04 -2.87 -10.95
N ALA A 91 -9.32 -2.49 -11.03
CA ALA A 91 -10.04 -1.88 -9.93
C ALA A 91 -10.55 -2.96 -8.96
N VAL A 92 -9.98 -3.05 -7.77
CA VAL A 92 -10.23 -4.16 -6.83
C VAL A 92 -10.64 -3.71 -5.42
N HIS A 93 -10.36 -2.46 -5.03
CA HIS A 93 -10.67 -1.90 -3.71
C HIS A 93 -11.67 -0.76 -3.80
N VAL A 94 -12.79 -0.87 -3.09
CA VAL A 94 -13.74 0.23 -2.93
C VAL A 94 -13.11 1.29 -2.05
N ASP A 95 -12.97 2.49 -2.60
CA ASP A 95 -12.46 3.66 -1.90
C ASP A 95 -13.61 4.61 -1.57
N HIS A 96 -13.54 5.19 -0.37
CA HIS A 96 -14.60 6.00 0.20
C HIS A 96 -14.04 7.14 1.02
N ASP A 97 -14.82 8.21 1.13
CA ASP A 97 -14.50 9.33 1.98
C ASP A 97 -14.66 8.95 3.46
N HIS A 98 -13.60 9.10 4.24
CA HIS A 98 -13.58 8.73 5.67
C HIS A 98 -14.33 9.74 6.56
N ARG A 99 -14.78 10.89 6.04
CA ARG A 99 -15.57 11.87 6.79
C ARG A 99 -17.07 11.66 6.60
N ALA A 100 -17.50 11.54 5.35
CA ALA A 100 -18.90 11.51 4.97
C ALA A 100 -19.38 10.12 4.53
N GLY A 101 -18.46 9.15 4.34
CA GLY A 101 -18.78 7.77 3.99
C GLY A 101 -19.14 7.56 2.53
N TRP A 102 -19.04 8.59 1.69
CA TRP A 102 -19.38 8.49 0.27
C TRP A 102 -18.35 7.66 -0.48
N VAL A 103 -18.81 6.67 -1.25
CA VAL A 103 -17.95 5.92 -2.15
C VAL A 103 -17.52 6.83 -3.30
N ARG A 104 -16.21 6.95 -3.51
CA ARG A 104 -15.62 7.77 -4.57
C ARG A 104 -15.36 6.96 -5.84
N GLY A 105 -14.95 5.71 -5.69
CA GLY A 105 -14.64 4.84 -6.82
C GLY A 105 -13.98 3.54 -6.39
N VAL A 106 -13.47 2.81 -7.37
CA VAL A 106 -12.72 1.56 -7.15
C VAL A 106 -11.27 1.76 -7.59
N LEU A 107 -10.33 1.48 -6.70
CA LEU A 107 -8.91 1.67 -6.89
C LEU A 107 -8.17 0.34 -7.01
N CYS A 108 -6.98 0.39 -7.59
CA CYS A 108 -6.01 -0.70 -7.42
C CYS A 108 -5.44 -0.65 -5.99
N PHE A 109 -4.90 -1.79 -5.51
CA PHE A 109 -4.32 -1.91 -4.16
C PHE A 109 -3.29 -0.82 -3.87
N THR A 110 -2.33 -0.61 -4.78
CA THR A 110 -1.23 0.34 -4.56
C THR A 110 -1.70 1.78 -4.48
N CYS A 111 -2.64 2.22 -5.33
CA CYS A 111 -3.17 3.59 -5.24
C CYS A 111 -4.00 3.79 -3.97
N ASN A 112 -4.77 2.78 -3.54
CA ASN A 112 -5.52 2.84 -2.29
C ASN A 112 -4.60 2.96 -1.07
N VAL A 113 -3.55 2.13 -0.99
CA VAL A 113 -2.53 2.24 0.06
C VAL A 113 -1.76 3.56 -0.03
N GLY A 114 -1.48 4.03 -1.25
CA GLY A 114 -0.87 5.34 -1.51
C GLY A 114 -1.67 6.49 -0.91
N LEU A 115 -2.98 6.54 -1.15
CA LEU A 115 -3.86 7.55 -0.53
C LEU A 115 -3.82 7.48 1.00
N GLY A 116 -3.93 6.29 1.57
CA GLY A 116 -3.85 6.07 3.02
C GLY A 116 -2.51 6.52 3.63
N ASN A 117 -1.39 6.33 2.93
CA ASN A 117 -0.07 6.80 3.36
C ASN A 117 0.03 8.33 3.43
N PHE A 118 -0.69 9.02 2.54
CA PHE A 118 -0.85 10.47 2.60
C PHE A 118 -1.92 10.91 3.62
N GLY A 119 -2.69 9.97 4.16
CA GLY A 119 -3.77 10.23 5.11
C GLY A 119 -5.01 10.83 4.44
N ASP A 120 -5.26 10.45 3.18
CA ASP A 120 -6.37 10.97 2.37
C ASP A 120 -6.39 12.52 2.34
N ASP A 121 -5.20 13.12 2.34
CA ASP A 121 -4.99 14.56 2.42
C ASP A 121 -4.54 15.12 1.07
N GLU A 122 -5.44 15.88 0.42
CA GLU A 122 -5.18 16.55 -0.86
C GLU A 122 -3.95 17.47 -0.78
N ALA A 123 -3.85 18.27 0.28
CA ALA A 123 -2.76 19.24 0.44
C ALA A 123 -1.42 18.51 0.57
N ARG A 124 -1.37 17.39 1.29
CA ARG A 124 -0.15 16.59 1.45
C ARG A 124 0.28 15.92 0.14
N LEU A 125 -0.65 15.44 -0.69
CA LEU A 125 -0.35 14.97 -2.03
C LEU A 125 0.24 16.08 -2.90
N ARG A 126 -0.33 17.30 -2.86
CA ARG A 126 0.20 18.48 -3.57
C ARG A 126 1.59 18.90 -3.07
N LEU A 127 1.88 18.74 -1.77
CA LEU A 127 3.23 18.95 -1.22
C LEU A 127 4.23 17.95 -1.81
N ALA A 128 3.85 16.68 -1.96
CA ALA A 128 4.69 15.67 -2.60
C ALA A 128 4.95 16.01 -4.09
N VAL A 129 3.92 16.47 -4.81
CA VAL A 129 4.09 16.98 -6.20
C VAL A 129 5.11 18.12 -6.25
N ARG A 130 5.00 19.11 -5.34
CA ARG A 130 5.96 20.22 -5.26
C ARG A 130 7.37 19.73 -4.93
N TYR A 131 7.48 18.80 -3.99
CA TYR A 131 8.75 18.20 -3.59
C TYR A 131 9.44 17.53 -4.77
N LEU A 132 8.76 16.62 -5.47
CA LEU A 132 9.32 15.93 -6.64
C LEU A 132 9.68 16.92 -7.74
N ARG A 133 8.78 17.87 -8.09
CA ARG A 133 9.05 18.87 -9.13
C ARG A 133 10.25 19.76 -8.83
N ARG A 134 10.44 20.21 -7.58
CA ARG A 134 11.61 20.99 -7.16
C ARG A 134 12.92 20.20 -7.32
N HIS A 135 12.83 18.87 -7.22
CA HIS A 135 14.00 17.99 -7.26
C HIS A 135 14.16 17.22 -8.57
N ARG A 136 13.27 17.43 -9.55
CA ARG A 136 13.46 16.94 -10.92
C ARG A 136 14.74 17.52 -11.48
N HIS A 137 15.59 16.67 -12.05
CA HIS A 137 16.70 17.14 -12.88
C HIS A 137 16.12 17.90 -14.07
N GLN A 138 16.42 19.20 -14.16
CA GLN A 138 16.31 19.92 -15.43
C GLN A 138 17.46 19.42 -16.30
N SER A 139 17.11 18.73 -17.38
CA SER A 139 17.95 18.48 -18.58
C SER A 139 19.43 18.21 -18.31
N SER A 140 19.75 17.03 -17.79
CA SER A 140 21.07 16.41 -17.99
C SER A 140 20.81 15.05 -18.66
N PRO A 141 21.65 14.59 -19.61
CA PRO A 141 21.45 13.28 -20.23
C PRO A 141 21.28 12.23 -19.13
N SER A 142 20.31 11.32 -19.24
CA SER A 142 20.11 10.31 -18.20
C SER A 142 21.42 9.56 -17.95
N LEU A 143 21.70 9.14 -16.71
CA LEU A 143 22.89 8.34 -16.43
C LEU A 143 22.99 7.15 -17.39
N ALA A 144 21.85 6.54 -17.71
CA ALA A 144 21.73 5.50 -18.72
C ALA A 144 22.17 5.94 -20.12
N ALA A 145 21.76 7.13 -20.59
CA ALA A 145 22.22 7.69 -21.87
C ALA A 145 23.72 8.01 -21.88
N GLN A 146 24.34 8.18 -20.71
CA GLN A 146 25.78 8.36 -20.56
C GLN A 146 26.53 7.03 -20.36
N GLY A 147 25.85 5.89 -20.30
CA GLY A 147 26.47 4.57 -20.03
C GLY A 147 26.77 4.31 -18.55
N PHE A 148 26.03 4.91 -17.62
CA PHE A 148 26.20 4.78 -16.18
C PHE A 148 24.92 4.36 -15.47
N GLN A 149 25.08 3.66 -14.34
CA GLN A 149 24.01 3.28 -13.41
C GLN A 149 24.47 3.55 -11.97
N VAL A 150 23.52 3.80 -11.06
CA VAL A 150 23.80 3.94 -9.63
C VAL A 150 23.65 2.58 -8.97
N CYS A 151 24.68 2.12 -8.25
CA CYS A 151 24.62 0.86 -7.52
C CYS A 151 23.68 0.95 -6.31
N VAL A 152 22.69 0.06 -6.20
CA VAL A 152 21.73 0.03 -5.07
C VAL A 152 22.36 -0.33 -3.72
N SER A 153 23.59 -0.87 -3.73
CA SER A 153 24.34 -1.19 -2.52
C SER A 153 25.15 0.00 -1.99
N CYS A 154 25.92 0.67 -2.86
CA CYS A 154 26.86 1.72 -2.42
C CYS A 154 26.48 3.14 -2.86
N ALA A 155 25.39 3.32 -3.61
CA ALA A 155 24.96 4.57 -4.25
C ALA A 155 25.99 5.28 -5.14
N LYS A 156 27.10 4.62 -5.48
CA LYS A 156 28.08 5.21 -6.40
C LYS A 156 27.56 5.10 -7.84
N ARG A 157 27.70 6.19 -8.60
CA ARG A 157 27.64 6.16 -10.07
C ARG A 157 28.76 5.25 -10.56
N ARG A 158 28.40 4.21 -11.29
CA ARG A 158 29.33 3.24 -11.89
C ARG A 158 29.04 3.11 -13.38
N PRO A 159 30.06 2.87 -14.22
CA PRO A 159 29.86 2.46 -15.59
C PRO A 159 28.95 1.23 -15.66
N PHE A 160 28.15 1.15 -16.70
CA PHE A 160 27.33 -0.01 -17.04
C PHE A 160 28.09 -1.35 -17.01
N ALA A 161 29.37 -1.36 -17.38
CA ALA A 161 30.24 -2.53 -17.35
C ALA A 161 30.45 -3.11 -15.93
N ASP A 162 30.26 -2.30 -14.88
CA ASP A 162 30.44 -2.72 -13.49
C ASP A 162 29.22 -3.48 -12.96
N PHE A 163 28.17 -3.69 -13.77
CA PHE A 163 26.95 -4.40 -13.38
C PHE A 163 26.83 -5.69 -14.17
N ALA A 164 26.80 -6.82 -13.45
CA ALA A 164 26.60 -8.12 -14.08
C ALA A 164 25.25 -8.15 -14.82
N VAL A 165 25.20 -8.74 -16.01
CA VAL A 165 23.96 -8.92 -16.76
C VAL A 165 23.47 -10.33 -16.52
N ARG A 166 22.22 -10.50 -16.04
CA ARG A 166 21.61 -11.83 -16.01
C ARG A 166 21.25 -12.22 -17.44
N ARG A 167 21.89 -13.28 -17.95
CA ARG A 167 21.48 -13.94 -19.19
C ARG A 167 20.25 -14.82 -18.92
N SER A 168 19.12 -14.21 -18.61
CA SER A 168 17.84 -14.86 -18.86
C SER A 168 17.19 -14.11 -20.02
N GLU A 169 16.62 -14.88 -20.94
CA GLU A 169 15.96 -14.46 -22.17
C GLU A 169 15.17 -13.15 -22.01
N ARG A 170 15.25 -12.28 -23.03
CA ARG A 170 14.65 -10.92 -23.12
C ARG A 170 13.53 -10.68 -22.10
N LEU A 171 13.81 -9.83 -21.10
CA LEU A 171 12.76 -9.32 -20.21
C LEU A 171 11.79 -8.50 -21.06
N GLU A 172 10.49 -8.85 -21.01
CA GLU A 172 9.42 -8.20 -21.78
C GLU A 172 9.26 -6.70 -21.45
N ASP A 173 9.89 -6.23 -20.37
CA ASP A 173 9.81 -4.87 -19.84
C ASP A 173 10.82 -3.88 -20.44
N GLY A 174 11.69 -4.33 -21.34
CA GLY A 174 12.70 -3.48 -22.00
C GLY A 174 13.89 -3.10 -21.11
N SER A 175 14.05 -3.74 -19.95
CA SER A 175 15.26 -3.61 -19.13
C SER A 175 16.46 -4.32 -19.76
N ASP A 176 17.66 -3.78 -19.60
CA ASP A 176 18.90 -4.29 -20.21
C ASP A 176 19.51 -5.48 -19.46
N GLY A 177 18.78 -6.05 -18.50
CA GLY A 177 19.16 -7.23 -17.72
C GLY A 177 20.30 -7.02 -16.72
N ARG A 178 20.80 -5.78 -16.56
CA ARG A 178 21.85 -5.46 -15.57
C ARG A 178 21.33 -5.63 -14.15
N GLN A 179 22.15 -6.21 -13.29
CA GLN A 179 21.89 -6.26 -11.86
C GLN A 179 21.82 -4.84 -11.29
N PRO A 180 20.99 -4.60 -10.27
CA PRO A 180 20.90 -3.29 -9.62
C PRO A 180 22.15 -2.97 -8.77
N CYS A 181 22.90 -3.99 -8.37
CA CYS A 181 24.13 -3.91 -7.60
C CYS A 181 25.37 -4.04 -8.51
N CYS A 182 26.44 -3.29 -8.25
CA CYS A 182 27.69 -3.42 -9.00
C CYS A 182 28.47 -4.66 -8.55
N ALA A 183 29.26 -5.26 -9.44
CA ALA A 183 30.01 -6.49 -9.22
C ALA A 183 30.84 -6.46 -7.92
N THR A 184 31.52 -5.35 -7.64
CA THR A 184 32.30 -5.18 -6.40
C THR A 184 31.45 -5.26 -5.13
N CYS A 185 30.20 -4.79 -5.20
CA CYS A 185 29.27 -4.80 -4.07
C CYS A 185 28.48 -6.11 -3.99
N ASP A 186 28.29 -6.79 -5.12
CA ASP A 186 27.65 -8.09 -5.27
C ASP A 186 28.57 -9.20 -4.72
N GLU A 187 29.87 -9.16 -5.05
CA GLU A 187 30.90 -10.07 -4.54
C GLU A 187 31.13 -9.92 -3.02
N ALA A 188 30.92 -8.72 -2.49
CA ALA A 188 31.09 -8.41 -1.07
C ALA A 188 29.86 -8.77 -0.21
N ASP A 189 28.77 -9.29 -0.77
CA ASP A 189 27.45 -9.36 -0.13
C ASP A 189 27.09 -10.73 0.46
N GLY A 190 27.82 -11.13 1.50
CA GLY A 190 27.40 -12.16 2.46
C GLY A 190 26.60 -11.56 3.63
N GLY A 191 25.48 -10.90 3.38
CA GLY A 191 24.46 -10.61 4.41
C GLY A 191 24.37 -9.17 4.95
N GLY A 192 23.15 -8.64 4.89
CA GLY A 192 22.58 -7.63 5.80
C GLY A 192 23.18 -6.22 5.76
N ARG A 193 22.50 -5.25 5.13
CA ARG A 193 22.96 -3.85 5.14
C ARG A 193 21.93 -2.84 5.67
N ASP A 194 22.39 -2.12 6.69
CA ASP A 194 21.83 -0.89 7.23
C ASP A 194 21.57 0.15 6.14
N ILE A 195 20.39 0.78 6.20
CA ILE A 195 19.82 1.64 5.17
C ILE A 195 20.64 2.93 4.94
N ALA A 196 21.39 3.40 5.94
CA ALA A 196 22.15 4.66 5.86
C ALA A 196 23.37 4.58 4.92
N ASN A 197 24.06 3.43 4.85
CA ASN A 197 25.24 3.26 4.00
C ASN A 197 24.90 3.14 2.51
N ARG A 198 23.64 2.81 2.17
CA ARG A 198 23.17 2.63 0.78
C ARG A 198 23.17 3.90 -0.04
N HIS A 199 23.27 5.07 0.59
CA HIS A 199 23.21 6.38 -0.07
C HIS A 199 24.55 7.14 -0.06
N GLY A 200 25.63 6.51 0.40
CA GLY A 200 26.96 7.12 0.44
C GLY A 200 27.06 8.36 1.34
N LEU A 201 26.12 8.55 2.27
CA LEU A 201 26.12 9.65 3.23
C LEU A 201 26.74 9.20 4.55
N THR A 202 27.61 10.02 5.13
CA THR A 202 28.05 9.85 6.51
C THR A 202 26.93 10.22 7.48
N VAL A 203 26.98 9.71 8.70
CA VAL A 203 26.04 10.08 9.77
C VAL A 203 26.01 11.60 9.99
N SER A 204 27.17 12.27 9.87
CA SER A 204 27.28 13.73 9.94
C SER A 204 26.55 14.43 8.79
N GLN A 205 26.65 13.91 7.55
CA GLN A 205 25.92 14.47 6.40
C GLN A 205 24.40 14.26 6.52
N VAL A 206 23.96 13.09 7.00
CA VAL A 206 22.53 12.85 7.30
C VAL A 206 22.06 13.80 8.40
N GLY A 207 22.84 13.98 9.47
CA GLY A 207 22.54 14.91 10.55
C GLY A 207 22.45 16.36 10.07
N ALA A 208 23.37 16.81 9.22
CA ALA A 208 23.35 18.16 8.63
C ALA A 208 22.12 18.37 7.73
N LEU A 209 21.79 17.38 6.89
CA LEU A 209 20.59 17.44 6.05
C LEU A 209 19.31 17.47 6.90
N LEU A 210 19.24 16.65 7.95
CA LEU A 210 18.13 16.63 8.89
C LEU A 210 17.98 17.97 9.63
N ALA A 211 19.09 18.54 10.10
CA ALA A 211 19.13 19.85 10.76
C ALA A 211 18.66 20.96 9.81
N SER A 212 19.09 20.94 8.54
CA SER A 212 18.62 21.90 7.52
C SER A 212 17.11 21.83 7.26
N GLN A 213 16.48 20.68 7.55
CA GLN A 213 15.04 20.50 7.45
C GLN A 213 14.29 20.82 8.75
N GLY A 214 15.01 21.16 9.83
CA GLY A 214 14.43 21.37 11.16
C GLY A 214 14.02 20.07 11.87
N GLY A 215 14.65 18.93 11.55
CA GLY A 215 14.35 17.64 12.17
C GLY A 215 13.09 16.92 11.65
N VAL A 216 12.39 17.52 10.68
CA VAL A 216 11.09 17.02 10.19
C VAL A 216 11.12 16.65 8.72
N CYS A 217 10.11 15.88 8.31
CA CYS A 217 9.94 15.38 6.94
C CYS A 217 9.96 16.52 5.90
N ALA A 218 10.79 16.40 4.86
CA ALA A 218 10.92 17.43 3.83
C ALA A 218 9.62 17.70 3.05
N VAL A 219 8.73 16.70 2.95
CA VAL A 219 7.43 16.79 2.29
C VAL A 219 6.36 17.36 3.22
N CYS A 220 5.99 16.63 4.28
CA CYS A 220 4.83 17.01 5.09
C CYS A 220 5.14 17.98 6.24
N ARG A 221 6.41 18.12 6.65
CA ARG A 221 6.88 18.99 7.74
C ARG A 221 6.22 18.74 9.11
N ILE A 222 5.55 17.60 9.29
CA ILE A 222 4.81 17.26 10.52
C ILE A 222 5.52 16.14 11.31
N ARG A 223 6.00 15.11 10.62
CA ARG A 223 6.54 13.90 11.26
C ARG A 223 8.07 13.89 11.27
N PRO A 224 8.68 13.13 12.20
CA PRO A 224 10.11 12.84 12.17
C PRO A 224 10.55 12.32 10.80
N ALA A 225 11.72 12.77 10.36
CA ALA A 225 12.33 12.33 9.11
C ALA A 225 13.37 11.25 9.40
N GLU A 226 13.20 10.09 8.77
CA GLU A 226 13.97 8.87 9.07
C GLU A 226 14.51 8.21 7.79
N HIS A 227 13.93 8.53 6.63
CA HIS A 227 14.19 7.84 5.37
C HIS A 227 14.86 8.80 4.40
N VAL A 228 16.05 8.46 3.94
CA VAL A 228 16.76 9.24 2.92
C VAL A 228 16.06 9.00 1.57
N ASP A 229 15.48 10.07 1.04
CA ASP A 229 14.81 10.06 -0.26
C ASP A 229 15.77 10.54 -1.34
N HIS A 230 15.72 9.86 -2.48
CA HIS A 230 16.62 10.07 -3.59
C HIS A 230 15.86 9.96 -4.92
N ASP A 231 16.39 10.63 -5.94
CA ASP A 231 15.89 10.48 -7.29
C ASP A 231 16.36 9.14 -7.87
N HIS A 232 15.45 8.28 -8.29
CA HIS A 232 15.81 6.96 -8.84
C HIS A 232 16.51 7.05 -10.20
N ALA A 233 16.42 8.18 -10.92
CA ALA A 233 17.08 8.35 -12.21
C ALA A 233 18.51 8.90 -12.08
N SER A 234 18.77 9.80 -11.13
CA SER A 234 20.10 10.41 -10.94
C SER A 234 20.85 9.93 -9.69
N GLY A 235 20.19 9.25 -8.77
CA GLY A 235 20.73 8.91 -7.44
C GLY A 235 20.87 10.12 -6.51
N ARG A 236 20.46 11.32 -6.94
CA ARG A 236 20.62 12.54 -6.14
C ARG A 236 19.72 12.51 -4.92
N ILE A 237 20.31 12.72 -3.74
CA ILE A 237 19.58 12.88 -2.49
C ILE A 237 18.71 14.14 -2.56
N ARG A 238 17.40 13.97 -2.35
CA ARG A 238 16.41 15.05 -2.40
C ARG A 238 16.08 15.57 -1.00
N GLY A 239 16.13 14.70 0.01
CA GLY A 239 15.88 15.08 1.40
C GLY A 239 15.68 13.85 2.30
N ILE A 240 15.29 14.09 3.55
CA ILE A 240 14.91 13.04 4.50
C ILE A 240 13.41 13.14 4.76
N LEU A 241 12.70 12.03 4.61
CA LEU A 241 11.26 11.93 4.69
C LEU A 241 10.83 11.04 5.85
N CYS A 242 9.58 11.22 6.31
CA CYS A 242 8.94 10.22 7.16
C CYS A 242 8.57 8.99 6.33
N PHE A 243 8.54 7.81 6.97
CA PHE A 243 8.23 6.52 6.35
C PHE A 243 7.05 6.58 5.36
N THR A 244 5.89 7.01 5.83
CA THR A 244 4.67 7.06 5.01
C THR A 244 4.71 8.04 3.83
N CYS A 245 5.41 9.18 3.90
CA CYS A 245 5.55 10.05 2.73
C CYS A 245 6.46 9.41 1.68
N ASN A 246 7.57 8.78 2.12
CA ASN A 246 8.46 8.04 1.24
C ASN A 246 7.71 6.89 0.55
N THR A 247 7.07 6.01 1.32
CA THR A 247 6.28 4.88 0.80
C THR A 247 5.09 5.34 -0.04
N GLY A 248 4.44 6.44 0.35
CA GLY A 248 3.33 7.04 -0.38
C GLY A 248 3.75 7.49 -1.79
N MET A 249 4.86 8.23 -1.91
CA MET A 249 5.39 8.63 -3.23
C MET A 249 5.77 7.41 -4.07
N GLY A 250 6.44 6.42 -3.48
CA GLY A 250 6.76 5.16 -4.15
C GLY A 250 5.52 4.41 -4.66
N ASN A 251 4.41 4.40 -3.91
CA ASN A 251 3.13 3.82 -4.36
C ASN A 251 2.55 4.51 -5.60
N PHE A 252 2.84 5.79 -5.79
CA PHE A 252 2.50 6.54 -7.00
C PHE A 252 3.64 6.55 -8.04
N GLY A 253 4.69 5.76 -7.83
CA GLY A 253 5.82 5.60 -8.75
C GLY A 253 6.69 6.85 -8.86
N ASP A 254 6.75 7.66 -7.79
CA ASP A 254 7.47 8.95 -7.77
C ASP A 254 7.08 9.88 -8.94
N ASP A 255 5.86 9.70 -9.47
CA ASP A 255 5.32 10.48 -10.59
C ASP A 255 4.46 11.64 -10.06
N PRO A 256 4.89 12.91 -10.26
CA PRO A 256 4.10 14.08 -9.88
C PRO A 256 2.72 14.12 -10.53
N ASN A 257 2.55 13.57 -11.74
CA ASN A 257 1.26 13.58 -12.43
C ASN A 257 0.29 12.59 -11.79
N ARG A 258 0.75 11.37 -11.47
CA ARG A 258 -0.07 10.38 -10.75
C ARG A 258 -0.46 10.84 -9.34
N LEU A 259 0.43 11.53 -8.62
CA LEU A 259 0.09 12.17 -7.34
C LEU A 259 -0.96 13.29 -7.50
N LEU A 260 -0.90 14.05 -8.60
CA LEU A 260 -1.92 15.07 -8.90
C LEU A 260 -3.27 14.45 -9.24
N LEU A 261 -3.29 13.35 -9.98
CA LEU A 261 -4.52 12.57 -10.23
C LEU A 261 -5.13 12.09 -8.91
N ALA A 262 -4.32 11.60 -7.98
CA ALA A 262 -4.77 11.20 -6.65
C ALA A 262 -5.35 12.39 -5.85
N ALA A 263 -4.73 13.56 -5.92
CA ALA A 263 -5.23 14.77 -5.27
C ALA A 263 -6.59 15.21 -5.85
N ASN A 264 -6.72 15.25 -7.18
CA ASN A 264 -7.96 15.61 -7.85
C ASN A 264 -9.08 14.58 -7.59
N TYR A 265 -8.72 13.30 -7.47
CA TYR A 265 -9.63 12.24 -7.07
C TYR A 265 -10.23 12.49 -5.66
N LEU A 266 -9.42 12.89 -4.68
CA LEU A 266 -9.90 13.25 -3.34
C LEU A 266 -10.80 14.49 -3.33
N LYS A 267 -10.49 15.48 -4.17
CA LYS A 267 -11.28 16.71 -4.32
C LYS A 267 -12.69 16.46 -4.87
N GLY A 268 -12.93 15.30 -5.48
CA GLY A 268 -14.22 14.91 -6.05
C GLY A 268 -14.41 15.32 -7.51
N ASP A 269 -13.33 15.70 -8.21
CA ASP A 269 -13.37 15.95 -9.65
C ASP A 269 -13.57 14.63 -10.44
N ALA A 270 -13.33 13.48 -9.81
CA ALA A 270 -13.64 12.17 -10.35
C ALA A 270 -14.97 11.64 -9.78
N CYS A 271 -16.05 11.88 -10.53
CA CYS A 271 -17.33 11.13 -10.48
C CYS A 271 -18.09 11.14 -9.13
N ARG A 272 -18.94 12.15 -8.92
CA ARG A 272 -20.02 12.08 -7.92
C ARG A 272 -21.07 11.07 -8.39
N ILE A 273 -20.98 9.83 -7.92
CA ILE A 273 -22.06 8.84 -8.11
C ILE A 273 -23.02 9.03 -6.94
N GLN A 274 -24.16 9.66 -7.20
CA GLN A 274 -25.28 9.63 -6.27
C GLN A 274 -25.81 8.19 -6.29
N LEU A 275 -25.69 7.47 -5.17
CA LEU A 275 -26.39 6.20 -5.01
C LEU A 275 -27.88 6.53 -5.06
N VAL A 276 -28.55 6.16 -6.15
CA VAL A 276 -30.01 6.15 -6.19
C VAL A 276 -30.43 5.04 -5.24
N VAL A 277 -30.97 5.42 -4.09
CA VAL A 277 -31.61 4.50 -3.13
C VAL A 277 -33.00 4.17 -3.63
#